data_AF-A0A9E7ZY27-F1
#
_entry.id   AF-A0A9E7ZY27-F1
#
_cell.length_a   1.000
_cell.length_b   1.000
_cell.length_c   1.000
_cell.angle_alpha   90.00
_cell.angle_beta   90.00
_cell.angle_gamma   90.00
#
_symmetry.space_group_name_H-M   'P 1'
#
loop_
_entity.id
_entity.type
_entity.pdbx_description
1 polymer ?
#
loop_
_entity_poly.entity_id
_entity_poly.type
_entity_poly.pdbx_seq_one_letter_code
_entity_poly.pdbx_strand_id
1 'polypeptide(L)'
;MLTGSYRKRLEADLPRWVSEGWLSAENAAAIRRSVASEQGGIRLPAVLGLLGGLLIAASVAAFVAAGWEDIPRLVKLGMILATILACIAYAFRLERQGSPRGADAAVTCGVLIFGAGLALVGQMYHLPADWPGGALLVALGGLIAAFLMRSNGALAIALIAICAWSGGRWEEARSGAHLGFFILYLPALWLSLSRDNRLVHHLVVLVAAAWLAMVPGYGLFDRFDYGLLAYGLALAVFYVALGALALDRGLPPVLTACLPWGLLGLVLVLNTELIRILDRDEARAGHAFRFVFLAYAVALPVVTCLAALARERRFAWPLAAGLAFALLVPAVFWTGIVTAMAGEIIVASLILLAATAFVVAGAAGGIRRLVLAGSILFGVAILILLWQTIGTLLDQSLFFLVAGAALLAIASGARRLFARLNPPEKEVA
;
A
#
# COMPACT_ATOMS: atom_id res chain seq x y z
N MET A 1 8.83 -12.28 2.78
CA MET A 1 8.84 -12.81 1.40
C MET A 1 10.25 -13.25 1.07
N LEU A 2 10.52 -14.55 1.09
CA LEU A 2 11.74 -15.10 0.50
C LEU A 2 11.61 -14.93 -1.02
N THR A 3 12.45 -14.11 -1.64
CA THR A 3 12.38 -13.85 -3.09
C THR A 3 12.85 -15.06 -3.89
N GLY A 4 12.48 -15.17 -5.18
CA GLY A 4 13.02 -16.21 -6.06
C GLY A 4 14.56 -16.25 -6.07
N SER A 5 15.20 -15.09 -5.89
CA SER A 5 16.65 -14.95 -5.67
C SER A 5 17.16 -15.62 -4.39
N TYR A 6 16.38 -15.62 -3.30
CA TYR A 6 16.74 -16.35 -2.08
C TYR A 6 16.70 -17.86 -2.31
N ARG A 7 15.69 -18.39 -3.01
CA ARG A 7 15.64 -19.83 -3.34
C ARG A 7 16.83 -20.26 -4.19
N LYS A 8 17.16 -19.50 -5.24
CA LYS A 8 18.33 -19.81 -6.08
C LYS A 8 19.63 -19.86 -5.27
N ARG A 9 19.81 -18.92 -4.33
CA ARG A 9 20.96 -18.92 -3.42
C ARG A 9 20.92 -20.10 -2.46
N LEU A 10 19.77 -20.35 -1.83
CA LEU A 10 19.59 -21.48 -0.92
C LEU A 10 19.80 -22.84 -1.62
N GLU A 11 19.35 -23.00 -2.87
CA GLU A 11 19.57 -24.20 -3.67
C GLU A 11 21.04 -24.41 -4.04
N ALA A 12 21.82 -23.33 -4.14
CA ALA A 12 23.27 -23.38 -4.33
C ALA A 12 24.03 -23.62 -3.01
N ASP A 13 23.55 -23.06 -1.90
CA ASP A 13 24.18 -23.15 -0.58
C ASP A 13 23.92 -24.50 0.12
N LEU A 14 22.72 -25.08 -0.04
CA LEU A 14 22.35 -26.36 0.60
C LEU A 14 23.31 -27.51 0.26
N PRO A 15 23.68 -27.77 -1.01
CA PRO A 15 24.67 -28.79 -1.35
C PRO A 15 26.04 -28.52 -0.73
N ARG A 16 26.47 -27.24 -0.69
CA ARG A 16 27.74 -26.83 -0.06
C ARG A 16 27.74 -27.15 1.43
N TRP A 17 26.70 -26.77 2.17
CA TRP A 17 26.61 -27.03 3.62
C TRP A 17 26.48 -28.52 3.95
N VAL A 18 25.90 -29.33 3.06
CA VAL A 18 25.92 -30.79 3.20
C VAL A 18 27.32 -31.34 2.98
N SER A 19 28.05 -30.85 1.97
CA SER A 19 29.44 -31.28 1.71
C SER A 19 30.43 -30.85 2.79
N GLU A 20 30.18 -29.72 3.46
CA GLU A 20 30.97 -29.21 4.60
C GLU A 20 30.60 -29.91 5.92
N GLY A 21 29.62 -30.82 5.92
CA GLY A 21 29.18 -31.59 7.09
C GLY A 21 28.36 -30.78 8.10
N TRP A 22 28.03 -29.53 7.80
CA TRP A 22 27.24 -28.66 8.68
C TRP A 22 25.76 -29.04 8.72
N LEU A 23 25.30 -29.77 7.71
CA LEU A 23 23.89 -30.16 7.60
C LEU A 23 23.74 -31.59 7.06
N SER A 24 22.79 -32.36 7.62
CA SER A 24 22.42 -33.65 7.05
C SER A 24 21.59 -33.48 5.77
N ALA A 25 21.67 -34.45 4.86
CA ALA A 25 20.88 -34.43 3.62
C ALA A 25 19.36 -34.40 3.90
N GLU A 26 18.93 -35.01 5.00
CA GLU A 26 17.55 -35.03 5.45
C GLU A 26 17.07 -33.66 5.95
N ASN A 27 17.89 -32.97 6.75
CA ASN A 27 17.60 -31.61 7.19
C ASN A 27 17.61 -30.62 6.02
N ALA A 28 18.50 -30.82 5.04
CA ALA A 28 18.54 -30.02 3.82
C ALA A 28 17.24 -30.18 3.01
N ALA A 29 16.72 -31.41 2.92
CA ALA A 29 15.44 -31.70 2.29
C ALA A 29 14.24 -31.12 3.08
N ALA A 30 14.32 -31.08 4.42
CA ALA A 30 13.31 -30.46 5.27
C ALA A 30 13.26 -28.93 5.08
N ILE A 31 14.42 -28.27 5.06
CA ILE A 31 14.54 -26.82 4.77
C ILE A 31 14.05 -26.49 3.36
N ARG A 32 14.39 -27.33 2.37
CA ARG A 32 13.90 -27.15 1.00
C ARG A 32 12.37 -27.23 0.94
N ARG A 33 11.76 -28.17 1.68
CA ARG A 33 10.30 -28.29 1.78
C ARG A 33 9.66 -27.10 2.49
N SER A 34 10.25 -26.58 3.57
CA SER A 34 9.71 -25.41 4.27
C SER A 34 9.71 -24.17 3.35
N VAL A 35 10.81 -23.90 2.66
CA VAL A 35 10.94 -22.77 1.72
C VAL A 35 10.12 -22.96 0.43
N ALA A 36 9.87 -24.21 0.01
CA ALA A 36 8.94 -24.52 -1.07
C ALA A 36 7.49 -24.21 -0.67
N SER A 37 7.11 -24.53 0.56
CA SER A 37 5.75 -24.31 1.07
C SER A 37 5.41 -22.82 1.29
N GLU A 38 6.40 -21.98 1.60
CA GLU A 38 6.20 -20.56 1.86
C GLU A 38 5.97 -19.69 0.61
N GLN A 39 6.27 -20.20 -0.59
CA GLN A 39 6.05 -19.44 -1.83
C GLN A 39 4.70 -19.79 -2.48
N GLY A 40 3.69 -19.02 -2.11
CA GLY A 40 2.47 -18.84 -2.90
C GLY A 40 2.70 -17.94 -4.12
N GLY A 41 3.57 -18.36 -5.04
CA GLY A 41 3.71 -17.71 -6.35
C GLY A 41 2.52 -18.03 -7.25
N ILE A 42 2.15 -17.09 -8.12
CA ILE A 42 1.14 -17.32 -9.16
C ILE A 42 1.69 -18.40 -10.11
N ARG A 43 1.11 -19.60 -10.07
CA ARG A 43 1.52 -20.73 -10.93
C ARG A 43 0.91 -20.53 -12.32
N LEU A 44 1.69 -20.65 -13.39
CA LEU A 44 1.19 -20.50 -14.76
C LEU A 44 -0.08 -21.35 -15.03
N PRO A 45 -0.17 -22.63 -14.59
CA PRO A 45 -1.41 -23.40 -14.71
C PRO A 45 -2.61 -22.78 -13.98
N ALA A 46 -2.39 -22.09 -12.84
CA ALA A 46 -3.45 -21.39 -12.14
C ALA A 46 -3.90 -20.12 -12.91
N VAL A 47 -2.98 -19.41 -13.56
CA VAL A 47 -3.32 -18.28 -14.45
C VAL A 47 -4.10 -18.76 -15.66
N LEU A 48 -3.62 -19.80 -16.33
CA LEU A 48 -4.31 -20.39 -17.48
C LEU A 48 -5.67 -20.96 -17.09
N GLY A 49 -5.78 -21.58 -15.92
CA GLY A 49 -7.05 -22.02 -15.36
C GLY A 49 -8.00 -20.85 -15.06
N LEU A 50 -7.49 -19.74 -14.52
CA LEU A 50 -8.27 -18.51 -14.31
C LEU A 50 -8.77 -17.93 -15.64
N LEU A 51 -7.88 -17.79 -16.63
CA LEU A 51 -8.21 -17.27 -17.96
C LEU A 51 -9.23 -18.16 -18.68
N GLY A 52 -9.02 -19.48 -18.66
CA GLY A 52 -9.97 -20.45 -19.21
C GLY A 52 -11.33 -20.39 -18.50
N GLY A 53 -11.33 -20.27 -17.16
CA GLY A 53 -12.54 -20.05 -16.38
C GLY A 53 -13.26 -18.74 -16.75
N LEU A 54 -12.51 -17.66 -16.97
CA LEU A 54 -13.05 -16.37 -17.42
C LEU A 54 -13.69 -16.48 -18.80
N LEU A 55 -13.05 -17.20 -19.75
CA LEU A 55 -13.59 -17.43 -21.08
C LEU A 55 -14.88 -18.27 -21.04
N ILE A 56 -14.93 -19.31 -20.20
CA ILE A 56 -16.15 -20.10 -19.98
C ILE A 56 -17.25 -19.22 -19.38
N ALA A 57 -16.93 -18.43 -18.35
CA ALA A 57 -17.88 -17.51 -17.73
C ALA A 57 -18.40 -16.47 -18.74
N ALA A 58 -17.52 -15.91 -19.57
CA ALA A 58 -17.89 -14.99 -20.64
C ALA A 58 -18.76 -15.65 -21.71
N SER A 59 -18.46 -16.90 -22.09
CA SER A 59 -19.27 -17.67 -23.03
C SER A 59 -20.67 -17.93 -22.48
N VAL A 60 -20.79 -18.32 -21.20
CA VAL A 60 -22.09 -18.52 -20.53
C VAL A 60 -22.86 -17.20 -20.46
N ALA A 61 -22.18 -16.11 -20.08
CA ALA A 61 -22.80 -14.79 -20.05
C ALA A 61 -23.29 -14.35 -21.43
N ALA A 62 -22.51 -14.58 -22.50
CA ALA A 62 -22.90 -14.26 -23.87
C ALA A 62 -24.10 -15.10 -24.35
N PHE A 63 -24.14 -16.39 -24.02
CA PHE A 63 -25.28 -17.26 -24.32
C PHE A 63 -26.55 -16.79 -23.60
N VAL A 64 -26.45 -16.46 -22.31
CA VAL A 64 -27.57 -15.91 -21.53
C VAL A 64 -28.02 -14.56 -22.07
N ALA A 65 -27.06 -13.70 -22.48
CA ALA A 65 -27.35 -12.40 -23.09
C ALA A 65 -28.10 -12.55 -24.42
N ALA A 66 -27.75 -13.55 -25.25
CA ALA A 66 -28.41 -13.80 -26.52
C ALA A 66 -29.90 -14.19 -26.38
N GLY A 67 -30.27 -14.86 -25.28
CA GLY A 67 -31.67 -15.18 -24.96
C GLY A 67 -32.32 -14.19 -23.99
N TRP A 68 -31.65 -13.08 -23.64
CA TRP A 68 -32.06 -12.26 -22.50
C TRP A 68 -33.38 -11.55 -22.72
N GLU A 69 -33.66 -11.04 -23.92
CA GLU A 69 -34.87 -10.26 -24.21
C GLU A 69 -36.16 -11.09 -24.03
N ASP A 70 -36.11 -12.38 -24.35
CA ASP A 70 -37.28 -13.27 -24.31
C ASP A 70 -37.63 -13.75 -22.89
N ILE A 71 -36.75 -13.55 -21.90
CA ILE A 71 -36.94 -14.09 -20.55
C ILE A 71 -37.78 -13.13 -19.69
N PRO A 72 -38.89 -13.60 -19.09
CA PRO A 72 -39.70 -12.77 -18.19
C PRO A 72 -38.90 -12.25 -16.98
N ARG A 73 -39.23 -11.05 -16.51
CA ARG A 73 -38.49 -10.37 -15.42
C ARG A 73 -38.38 -11.20 -14.15
N LEU A 74 -39.45 -11.89 -13.76
CA LEU A 74 -39.47 -12.71 -12.54
C LEU A 74 -38.56 -13.94 -12.67
N VAL A 75 -38.44 -14.50 -13.87
CA VAL A 75 -37.53 -15.62 -14.16
C VAL A 75 -36.09 -15.15 -14.10
N LYS A 76 -35.76 -13.97 -14.67
CA LYS A 76 -34.41 -13.36 -14.55
C LYS A 76 -34.00 -13.20 -13.07
N LEU A 77 -34.89 -12.64 -12.24
CA LEU A 77 -34.63 -12.48 -10.81
C LEU A 77 -34.49 -13.84 -10.10
N GLY A 78 -35.36 -14.80 -10.41
CA GLY A 78 -35.29 -16.16 -9.87
C GLY A 78 -33.97 -16.85 -10.21
N MET A 79 -33.49 -16.72 -11.45
CA MET A 79 -32.19 -17.27 -11.87
C MET A 79 -31.02 -16.66 -11.11
N ILE A 80 -31.01 -15.33 -10.92
CA ILE A 80 -29.97 -14.65 -10.13
C ILE A 80 -29.96 -15.20 -8.70
N LEU A 81 -31.12 -15.23 -8.03
CA LEU A 81 -31.24 -15.73 -6.66
C LEU A 81 -30.85 -17.21 -6.55
N ALA A 82 -31.34 -18.05 -7.46
CA ALA A 82 -31.01 -19.48 -7.50
C ALA A 82 -29.50 -19.70 -7.68
N THR A 83 -28.85 -18.88 -8.51
CA THR A 83 -27.39 -18.99 -8.73
C THR A 83 -26.59 -18.57 -7.50
N ILE A 84 -27.03 -17.52 -6.79
CA ILE A 84 -26.41 -17.10 -5.51
C ILE A 84 -26.56 -18.22 -4.47
N LEU A 85 -27.76 -18.79 -4.32
CA LEU A 85 -28.02 -19.90 -3.40
C LEU A 85 -27.20 -21.14 -3.77
N ALA A 86 -27.06 -21.45 -5.07
CA ALA A 86 -26.23 -22.53 -5.54
C ALA A 86 -24.75 -22.31 -5.18
N CYS A 87 -24.23 -21.09 -5.31
CA CYS A 87 -22.86 -20.76 -4.90
C CYS A 87 -22.64 -20.98 -3.40
N ILE A 88 -23.59 -20.56 -2.55
CA ILE A 88 -23.52 -20.74 -1.10
C ILE A 88 -23.62 -22.24 -0.74
N ALA A 89 -24.56 -22.98 -1.33
CA ALA A 89 -24.70 -24.42 -1.10
C ALA A 89 -23.45 -25.19 -1.56
N TYR A 90 -22.88 -24.79 -2.69
CA TYR A 90 -21.65 -25.36 -3.21
C TYR A 90 -20.46 -25.07 -2.29
N ALA A 91 -20.40 -23.87 -1.71
CA ALA A 91 -19.39 -23.52 -0.72
C ALA A 91 -19.44 -24.45 0.50
N PHE A 92 -20.63 -24.68 1.08
CA PHE A 92 -20.80 -25.63 2.19
C PHE A 92 -20.37 -27.04 1.81
N ARG A 93 -20.68 -27.49 0.58
CA ARG A 93 -20.25 -28.80 0.08
C ARG A 93 -18.73 -28.90 0.00
N LEU A 94 -18.06 -27.89 -0.54
CA LEU A 94 -16.60 -27.83 -0.67
C LEU A 94 -15.91 -27.75 0.69
N GLU A 95 -16.50 -27.05 1.65
CA GLU A 95 -15.99 -26.98 3.01
C GLU A 95 -16.03 -28.36 3.68
N ARG A 96 -17.14 -29.09 3.56
CA ARG A 96 -17.27 -30.47 4.05
C ARG A 96 -16.31 -31.46 3.37
N GLN A 97 -15.92 -31.18 2.12
CA GLN A 97 -14.94 -31.96 1.37
C GLN A 97 -13.48 -31.60 1.71
N GLY A 98 -13.25 -30.70 2.68
CA GLY A 98 -11.91 -30.31 3.10
C GLY A 98 -11.24 -29.31 2.16
N SER A 99 -12.00 -28.56 1.36
CA SER A 99 -11.49 -27.51 0.46
C SER A 99 -11.93 -26.09 0.89
N PRO A 100 -11.35 -25.50 1.97
CA PRO A 100 -11.69 -24.15 2.43
C PRO A 100 -11.47 -23.05 1.38
N ARG A 101 -10.44 -23.17 0.55
CA ARG A 101 -10.17 -22.18 -0.52
C ARG A 101 -11.24 -22.23 -1.61
N GLY A 102 -11.73 -23.43 -1.94
CA GLY A 102 -12.81 -23.59 -2.89
C GLY A 102 -14.13 -23.04 -2.33
N ALA A 103 -14.40 -23.26 -1.03
CA ALA A 103 -15.55 -22.67 -0.36
C ALA A 103 -15.49 -21.13 -0.36
N ASP A 104 -14.34 -20.55 -0.03
CA ASP A 104 -14.11 -19.10 -0.09
C ASP A 104 -14.35 -18.54 -1.50
N ALA A 105 -13.83 -19.20 -2.53
CA ALA A 105 -14.04 -18.80 -3.92
C ALA A 105 -15.52 -18.88 -4.34
N ALA A 106 -16.24 -19.92 -3.91
CA ALA A 106 -17.66 -20.07 -4.20
C ALA A 106 -18.51 -18.97 -3.53
N VAL A 107 -18.25 -18.63 -2.26
CA VAL A 107 -18.92 -17.51 -1.58
C VAL A 107 -18.60 -16.19 -2.27
N THR A 108 -17.33 -15.96 -2.62
CA THR A 108 -16.87 -14.77 -3.35
C THR A 108 -17.60 -14.64 -4.68
N CYS A 109 -17.73 -15.73 -5.43
CA CYS A 109 -18.50 -15.78 -6.67
C CYS A 109 -19.97 -15.42 -6.44
N GLY A 110 -20.60 -15.96 -5.38
CA GLY A 110 -21.96 -15.60 -5.00
C GLY A 110 -22.14 -14.10 -4.75
N VAL A 111 -21.19 -13.44 -4.09
CA VAL A 111 -21.22 -11.98 -3.85
C VAL A 111 -21.04 -11.19 -5.16
N LEU A 112 -20.18 -11.64 -6.07
CA LEU A 112 -20.05 -11.01 -7.40
C LEU A 112 -21.32 -11.14 -8.23
N ILE A 113 -21.95 -12.32 -8.23
CA ILE A 113 -23.22 -12.57 -8.90
C ILE A 113 -24.33 -11.71 -8.29
N PHE A 114 -24.32 -11.53 -6.97
CA PHE A 114 -25.23 -10.59 -6.31
C PHE A 114 -25.03 -9.15 -6.81
N GLY A 115 -23.79 -8.67 -6.90
CA GLY A 115 -23.50 -7.32 -7.43
C GLY A 115 -23.88 -7.15 -8.90
N ALA A 116 -23.56 -8.11 -9.75
CA ALA A 116 -23.97 -8.11 -11.15
C ALA A 116 -25.50 -8.18 -11.29
N GLY A 117 -26.14 -9.04 -10.49
CA GLY A 117 -27.59 -9.17 -10.45
C GLY A 117 -28.30 -7.88 -10.04
N LEU A 118 -27.74 -7.13 -9.08
CA LEU A 118 -28.27 -5.83 -8.68
C LEU A 118 -28.22 -4.81 -9.82
N ALA A 119 -27.12 -4.75 -10.56
CA ALA A 119 -27.00 -3.89 -11.74
C ALA A 119 -28.02 -4.26 -12.83
N LEU A 120 -28.21 -5.57 -13.07
CA LEU A 120 -29.21 -6.07 -14.03
C LEU A 120 -30.64 -5.73 -13.60
N VAL A 121 -30.96 -5.84 -12.30
CA VAL A 121 -32.26 -5.43 -11.77
C VAL A 121 -32.50 -3.94 -12.00
N GLY A 122 -31.48 -3.09 -11.78
CA GLY A 122 -31.54 -1.66 -12.06
C GLY A 122 -31.90 -1.37 -13.52
N GLN A 123 -31.22 -2.04 -14.46
CA GLN A 123 -31.51 -1.93 -15.90
C GLN A 123 -32.91 -2.43 -16.25
N MET A 124 -33.30 -3.60 -15.73
CA MET A 124 -34.62 -4.18 -16.00
C MET A 124 -35.73 -3.22 -15.57
N TYR A 125 -35.71 -2.74 -14.33
CA TYR A 125 -36.79 -1.92 -13.79
C TYR A 125 -36.68 -0.43 -14.11
N HIS A 126 -35.71 -0.03 -14.95
CA HIS A 126 -35.48 1.37 -15.31
C HIS A 126 -35.35 2.27 -14.06
N LEU A 127 -34.70 1.75 -13.02
CA LEU A 127 -34.48 2.51 -11.79
C LEU A 127 -33.60 3.73 -12.09
N PRO A 128 -33.78 4.86 -11.36
CA PRO A 128 -32.85 5.96 -11.42
C PRO A 128 -31.42 5.48 -11.19
N ALA A 129 -30.46 6.03 -11.93
CA ALA A 129 -29.06 5.63 -11.87
C ALA A 129 -28.38 6.11 -10.56
N ASP A 130 -28.68 5.45 -9.44
CA ASP A 130 -27.96 5.59 -8.14
C ASP A 130 -26.93 4.45 -8.00
N TRP A 131 -25.84 4.56 -8.77
CA TRP A 131 -24.76 3.57 -8.69
C TRP A 131 -24.09 3.51 -7.29
N PRO A 132 -23.95 4.62 -6.52
CA PRO A 132 -23.40 4.53 -5.15
C PRO A 132 -24.32 3.75 -4.21
N GLY A 133 -25.65 3.91 -4.35
CA GLY A 133 -26.64 3.08 -3.67
C GLY A 133 -26.52 1.59 -4.02
N GLY A 134 -26.24 1.27 -5.29
CA GLY A 134 -25.91 -0.07 -5.71
C GLY A 134 -24.67 -0.64 -5.00
N ALA A 135 -23.58 0.14 -4.94
CA ALA A 135 -22.36 -0.25 -4.24
C ALA A 135 -22.58 -0.45 -2.74
N LEU A 136 -23.44 0.35 -2.09
CA LEU A 136 -23.83 0.17 -0.69
C LEU A 136 -24.48 -1.20 -0.44
N LEU A 137 -25.42 -1.61 -1.31
CA LEU A 137 -26.09 -2.91 -1.18
C LEU A 137 -25.10 -4.06 -1.37
N VAL A 138 -24.18 -3.95 -2.34
CA VAL A 138 -23.09 -4.93 -2.55
C VAL A 138 -22.18 -5.00 -1.32
N ALA A 139 -21.82 -3.86 -0.74
CA ALA A 139 -21.03 -3.81 0.48
C ALA A 139 -21.73 -4.53 1.64
N LEU A 140 -23.02 -4.29 1.83
CA LEU A 140 -23.81 -4.93 2.89
C LEU A 140 -23.92 -6.44 2.67
N GLY A 141 -24.30 -6.88 1.47
CA GLY A 141 -24.39 -8.30 1.12
C GLY A 141 -23.04 -9.02 1.23
N GLY A 142 -21.97 -8.36 0.79
CA GLY A 142 -20.60 -8.86 0.94
C GLY A 142 -20.16 -8.98 2.40
N LEU A 143 -20.47 -7.99 3.25
CA LEU A 143 -20.16 -8.04 4.69
C LEU A 143 -20.93 -9.17 5.40
N ILE A 144 -22.22 -9.32 5.09
CA ILE A 144 -23.06 -10.40 5.65
C ILE A 144 -22.47 -11.76 5.25
N ALA A 145 -22.17 -11.96 3.96
CA ALA A 145 -21.58 -13.19 3.47
C ALA A 145 -20.19 -13.45 4.08
N ALA A 146 -19.36 -12.42 4.20
CA ALA A 146 -18.05 -12.49 4.83
C ALA A 146 -18.13 -12.88 6.31
N PHE A 147 -19.11 -12.35 7.03
CA PHE A 147 -19.35 -12.65 8.44
C PHE A 147 -19.86 -14.08 8.62
N LEU A 148 -20.96 -14.45 7.96
CA LEU A 148 -21.62 -15.73 8.12
C LEU A 148 -20.76 -16.90 7.64
N MET A 149 -20.11 -16.76 6.47
CA MET A 149 -19.33 -17.83 5.83
C MET A 149 -17.84 -17.76 6.15
N ARG A 150 -17.41 -16.80 6.98
CA ARG A 150 -15.99 -16.52 7.26
C ARG A 150 -15.12 -16.38 5.98
N SER A 151 -15.71 -15.90 4.88
CA SER A 151 -15.04 -15.74 3.58
C SER A 151 -14.16 -14.48 3.57
N ASN A 152 -12.93 -14.61 3.08
CA ASN A 152 -12.00 -13.49 2.88
C ASN A 152 -12.24 -12.80 1.53
N GLY A 153 -12.58 -13.55 0.48
CA GLY A 153 -12.88 -12.94 -0.82
C GLY A 153 -14.19 -12.15 -0.81
N ALA A 154 -15.22 -12.60 -0.09
CA ALA A 154 -16.42 -11.80 0.16
C ALA A 154 -16.10 -10.49 0.90
N LEU A 155 -15.22 -10.55 1.91
CA LEU A 155 -14.77 -9.36 2.64
C LEU A 155 -13.99 -8.40 1.74
N ALA A 156 -13.17 -8.93 0.83
CA ALA A 156 -12.45 -8.13 -0.15
C ALA A 156 -13.41 -7.37 -1.08
N ILE A 157 -14.44 -8.04 -1.62
CA ILE A 157 -15.47 -7.39 -2.44
C ILE A 157 -16.22 -6.35 -1.62
N ALA A 158 -16.57 -6.66 -0.37
CA ALA A 158 -17.24 -5.72 0.51
C ALA A 158 -16.41 -4.45 0.74
N LEU A 159 -15.10 -4.57 1.01
CA LEU A 159 -14.19 -3.44 1.17
C LEU A 159 -14.10 -2.57 -0.09
N ILE A 160 -14.02 -3.19 -1.28
CA ILE A 160 -14.03 -2.48 -2.56
C ILE A 160 -15.36 -1.73 -2.75
N ALA A 161 -16.48 -2.39 -2.45
CA ALA A 161 -17.81 -1.80 -2.56
C ALA A 161 -18.04 -0.66 -1.55
N ILE A 162 -17.51 -0.74 -0.33
CA ILE A 162 -17.52 0.36 0.66
C ILE A 162 -16.78 1.58 0.11
N CYS A 163 -15.61 1.36 -0.51
CA CYS A 163 -14.83 2.43 -1.13
C CYS A 163 -15.58 3.07 -2.30
N ALA A 164 -16.16 2.26 -3.19
CA ALA A 164 -16.97 2.73 -4.31
C ALA A 164 -18.20 3.52 -3.84
N TRP A 165 -18.94 3.00 -2.86
CA TRP A 165 -20.09 3.69 -2.27
C TRP A 165 -19.69 5.04 -1.69
N SER A 166 -18.66 5.09 -0.85
CA SER A 166 -18.23 6.32 -0.20
C SER A 166 -17.67 7.34 -1.20
N GLY A 167 -16.93 6.89 -2.21
CA GLY A 167 -16.41 7.75 -3.28
C GLY A 167 -17.53 8.34 -4.13
N GLY A 168 -18.52 7.52 -4.49
CA GLY A 168 -19.69 7.98 -5.24
C GLY A 168 -20.53 8.99 -4.46
N ARG A 169 -20.77 8.76 -3.18
CA ARG A 169 -21.48 9.73 -2.32
C ARG A 169 -20.70 11.01 -2.12
N TRP A 170 -19.37 10.93 -2.04
CA TRP A 170 -18.51 12.10 -1.95
C TRP A 170 -18.55 12.95 -3.24
N GLU A 171 -18.57 12.29 -4.40
CA GLU A 171 -18.73 12.94 -5.70
C GLU A 171 -20.12 13.57 -5.87
N GLU A 172 -21.20 12.85 -5.55
CA GLU A 172 -22.58 13.36 -5.60
C GLU A 172 -22.77 14.58 -4.70
N ALA A 173 -22.28 14.49 -3.46
CA ALA A 173 -22.46 15.56 -2.49
C ALA A 173 -21.58 16.78 -2.78
N ARG A 174 -20.52 16.65 -3.60
CA ARG A 174 -19.48 17.66 -3.88
C ARG A 174 -19.02 18.42 -2.62
N SER A 175 -18.99 17.74 -1.48
CA SER A 175 -18.82 18.36 -0.16
C SER A 175 -17.68 17.71 0.63
N GLY A 176 -17.71 17.84 1.96
CA GLY A 176 -16.68 17.32 2.84
C GLY A 176 -16.72 15.78 2.95
N ALA A 177 -15.95 15.24 3.90
CA ALA A 177 -15.84 13.80 4.12
C ALA A 177 -17.21 13.12 4.31
N HIS A 178 -17.44 12.02 3.61
CA HIS A 178 -18.64 11.20 3.77
C HIS A 178 -18.54 10.38 5.06
N LEU A 179 -19.06 10.92 6.18
CA LEU A 179 -18.99 10.29 7.51
C LEU A 179 -19.76 8.95 7.59
N GLY A 180 -20.78 8.76 6.75
CA GLY A 180 -21.53 7.50 6.65
C GLY A 180 -20.65 6.28 6.35
N PHE A 181 -19.47 6.50 5.75
CA PHE A 181 -18.44 5.48 5.53
C PHE A 181 -18.16 4.60 6.75
N PHE A 182 -18.10 5.18 7.96
CA PHE A 182 -17.74 4.44 9.16
C PHE A 182 -18.75 3.38 9.58
N ILE A 183 -20.02 3.50 9.15
CA ILE A 183 -21.09 2.54 9.45
C ILE A 183 -20.73 1.15 8.92
N LEU A 184 -20.14 1.07 7.71
CA LEU A 184 -19.71 -0.20 7.12
C LEU A 184 -18.22 -0.47 7.30
N TYR A 185 -17.40 0.58 7.35
CA TYR A 185 -15.95 0.43 7.50
C TYR A 185 -15.55 -0.13 8.87
N LEU A 186 -16.18 0.29 9.98
CA LEU A 186 -15.82 -0.21 11.31
C LEU A 186 -16.11 -1.72 11.48
N PRO A 187 -17.28 -2.26 11.07
CA PRO A 187 -17.49 -3.71 11.01
C PRO A 187 -16.50 -4.42 10.10
N ALA A 188 -16.20 -3.86 8.92
CA ALA A 188 -15.24 -4.43 7.98
C ALA A 188 -13.82 -4.49 8.57
N LEU A 189 -13.42 -3.46 9.31
CA LEU A 189 -12.14 -3.37 10.02
C LEU A 189 -12.06 -4.40 11.14
N TRP A 190 -13.11 -4.51 11.96
CA TRP A 190 -13.18 -5.53 13.00
C TRP A 190 -13.05 -6.94 12.42
N LEU A 191 -13.77 -7.23 11.34
CA LEU A 191 -13.62 -8.50 10.64
C LEU A 191 -12.19 -8.67 10.11
N SER A 192 -11.60 -7.66 9.49
CA SER A 192 -10.24 -7.72 8.95
C SER A 192 -9.19 -8.00 10.02
N LEU A 193 -9.35 -7.49 11.24
CA LEU A 193 -8.49 -7.77 12.39
C LEU A 193 -8.62 -9.21 12.89
N SER A 194 -9.78 -9.84 12.68
CA SER A 194 -10.04 -11.25 13.03
C SER A 194 -9.56 -12.27 11.98
N ARG A 195 -9.02 -11.82 10.83
CA ARG A 195 -8.57 -12.69 9.74
C ARG A 195 -7.07 -12.73 9.61
N ASP A 196 -6.52 -13.90 9.30
CA ASP A 196 -5.12 -14.08 8.90
C ASP A 196 -4.97 -14.03 7.37
N ASN A 197 -5.49 -12.96 6.74
CA ASN A 197 -5.40 -12.79 5.30
C ASN A 197 -4.77 -11.45 4.92
N ARG A 198 -3.58 -11.52 4.32
CA ARG A 198 -2.81 -10.35 3.91
C ARG A 198 -3.53 -9.46 2.91
N LEU A 199 -4.29 -10.03 1.97
CA LEU A 199 -5.01 -9.25 0.97
C LEU A 199 -6.06 -8.38 1.65
N VAL A 200 -6.81 -8.95 2.60
CA VAL A 200 -7.81 -8.22 3.40
C VAL A 200 -7.15 -7.10 4.20
N HIS A 201 -5.99 -7.37 4.82
CA HIS A 201 -5.22 -6.36 5.56
C HIS A 201 -4.74 -5.19 4.68
N HIS A 202 -4.28 -5.47 3.46
CA HIS A 202 -3.90 -4.42 2.53
C HIS A 202 -5.10 -3.64 2.01
N LEU A 203 -6.22 -4.31 1.72
CA LEU A 203 -7.44 -3.66 1.24
C LEU A 203 -8.04 -2.75 2.31
N VAL A 204 -8.18 -3.19 3.56
CA VAL A 204 -8.78 -2.35 4.61
C VAL A 204 -7.96 -1.08 4.85
N VAL A 205 -6.62 -1.17 4.81
CA VAL A 205 -5.72 -0.02 4.91
C VAL A 205 -5.85 0.92 3.71
N LEU A 206 -5.95 0.38 2.49
CA LEU A 206 -6.17 1.18 1.28
C LEU A 206 -7.54 1.89 1.30
N VAL A 207 -8.59 1.22 1.78
CA VAL A 207 -9.93 1.80 1.89
C VAL A 207 -9.94 2.95 2.91
N ALA A 208 -9.23 2.82 4.04
CA ALA A 208 -9.00 3.94 4.94
C ALA A 208 -8.18 5.07 4.29
N ALA A 209 -7.13 4.74 3.53
CA ALA A 209 -6.31 5.74 2.84
C ALA A 209 -7.13 6.51 1.81
N ALA A 210 -7.99 5.82 1.05
CA ALA A 210 -8.88 6.43 0.07
C ALA A 210 -9.89 7.38 0.75
N TRP A 211 -10.48 6.97 1.87
CA TRP A 211 -11.38 7.86 2.61
C TRP A 211 -10.64 9.08 3.19
N LEU A 212 -9.44 8.89 3.77
CA LEU A 212 -8.61 9.98 4.26
C LEU A 212 -8.25 10.96 3.13
N ALA A 213 -7.91 10.45 1.94
CA ALA A 213 -7.66 11.28 0.77
C ALA A 213 -8.86 12.18 0.43
N MET A 214 -10.10 11.74 0.65
CA MET A 214 -11.31 12.54 0.36
C MET A 214 -11.63 13.61 1.42
N VAL A 215 -11.02 13.56 2.61
CA VAL A 215 -11.33 14.46 3.75
C VAL A 215 -11.18 15.95 3.45
N PRO A 216 -10.13 16.41 2.74
CA PRO A 216 -9.98 17.81 2.35
C PRO A 216 -11.20 18.39 1.61
N GLY A 217 -11.97 17.54 0.92
CA GLY A 217 -13.19 17.90 0.21
C GLY A 217 -12.98 18.03 -1.30
N TYR A 218 -14.08 17.86 -2.04
CA TYR A 218 -14.08 17.76 -3.50
C TYR A 218 -13.45 18.97 -4.22
N GLY A 219 -13.79 20.19 -3.79
CA GLY A 219 -13.34 21.40 -4.49
C GLY A 219 -11.83 21.64 -4.48
N LEU A 220 -11.10 21.11 -3.49
CA LEU A 220 -9.63 21.18 -3.48
C LEU A 220 -9.02 20.22 -4.50
N PHE A 221 -9.62 19.04 -4.68
CA PHE A 221 -9.19 18.07 -5.68
C PHE A 221 -9.47 18.56 -7.11
N ASP A 222 -10.65 19.11 -7.35
CA ASP A 222 -11.06 19.61 -8.67
C ASP A 222 -10.14 20.72 -9.19
N ARG A 223 -9.65 21.59 -8.31
CA ARG A 223 -8.71 22.68 -8.64
C ARG A 223 -7.24 22.27 -8.54
N PHE A 224 -6.97 21.04 -8.10
CA PHE A 224 -5.64 20.52 -7.77
C PHE A 224 -4.77 21.53 -7.01
N ASP A 225 -5.14 21.84 -5.76
CA ASP A 225 -4.33 22.71 -4.91
C ASP A 225 -3.07 21.98 -4.43
N TYR A 226 -1.91 22.61 -4.59
CA TYR A 226 -0.63 22.06 -4.15
C TYR A 226 -0.55 21.75 -2.64
N GLY A 227 -1.38 22.36 -1.81
CA GLY A 227 -1.52 21.97 -0.40
C GLY A 227 -2.00 20.52 -0.23
N LEU A 228 -2.63 19.91 -1.24
CA LEU A 228 -2.96 18.49 -1.25
C LEU A 228 -1.72 17.60 -1.31
N LEU A 229 -0.62 18.05 -1.92
CA LEU A 229 0.66 17.32 -1.86
C LEU A 229 1.18 17.30 -0.42
N ALA A 230 1.16 18.44 0.27
CA ALA A 230 1.55 18.52 1.68
C ALA A 230 0.66 17.64 2.58
N TYR A 231 -0.65 17.64 2.34
CA TYR A 231 -1.60 16.76 3.04
C TYR A 231 -1.30 15.28 2.78
N GLY A 232 -1.13 14.90 1.50
CA GLY A 232 -0.79 13.53 1.09
C GLY A 232 0.54 13.05 1.65
N LEU A 233 1.54 13.94 1.73
CA LEU A 233 2.84 13.64 2.35
C LEU A 233 2.68 13.36 3.85
N ALA A 234 1.94 14.20 4.57
CA ALA A 234 1.69 13.98 5.99
C ALA A 234 0.95 12.67 6.26
N LEU A 235 -0.03 12.32 5.40
CA LEU A 235 -0.72 11.03 5.47
C LEU A 235 0.22 9.85 5.19
N ALA A 236 1.09 9.97 4.18
CA ALA A 236 2.10 8.97 3.86
C ALA A 236 3.08 8.77 5.02
N VAL A 237 3.56 9.86 5.64
CA VAL A 237 4.42 9.83 6.82
C VAL A 237 3.72 9.16 8.00
N PHE A 238 2.45 9.47 8.26
CA PHE A 238 1.65 8.79 9.28
C PHE A 238 1.58 7.27 9.03
N TYR A 239 1.34 6.85 7.78
CA TYR A 239 1.27 5.42 7.40
C TYR A 239 2.61 4.71 7.57
N VAL A 240 3.72 5.35 7.19
CA VAL A 240 5.07 4.79 7.38
C VAL A 240 5.38 4.66 8.87
N ALA A 241 5.15 5.72 9.66
CA ALA A 241 5.47 5.72 11.09
C ALA A 241 4.63 4.68 11.86
N LEU A 242 3.32 4.62 11.59
CA LEU A 242 2.42 3.63 12.18
C LEU A 242 2.80 2.20 11.78
N GLY A 243 3.07 1.97 10.50
CA GLY A 243 3.46 0.64 10.00
C GLY A 243 4.83 0.18 10.50
N ALA A 244 5.77 1.10 10.65
CA ALA A 244 7.09 0.83 11.22
C ALA A 244 7.02 0.53 12.72
N LEU A 245 6.24 1.30 13.48
CA LEU A 245 6.02 1.05 14.91
C LEU A 245 5.30 -0.29 15.11
N ALA A 246 4.32 -0.61 14.25
CA ALA A 246 3.64 -1.90 14.27
C ALA A 246 4.58 -3.07 14.00
N LEU A 247 5.50 -2.90 13.04
CA LEU A 247 6.49 -3.93 12.72
C LEU A 247 7.50 -4.14 13.86
N ASP A 248 8.00 -3.07 14.47
CA ASP A 248 8.95 -3.15 15.60
C ASP A 248 8.31 -3.73 16.88
N ARG A 249 7.06 -3.38 17.16
CA ARG A 249 6.35 -3.79 18.38
C ARG A 249 5.58 -5.11 18.24
N GLY A 250 5.52 -5.69 17.05
CA GLY A 250 4.71 -6.89 16.78
C GLY A 250 3.20 -6.65 16.91
N LEU A 251 2.72 -5.47 16.52
CA LEU A 251 1.29 -5.13 16.51
C LEU A 251 0.55 -5.88 15.38
N PRO A 252 -0.81 -5.86 15.35
CA PRO A 252 -1.58 -6.62 14.38
C PRO A 252 -1.12 -6.42 12.92
N PRO A 253 -1.11 -7.48 12.08
CA PRO A 253 -0.62 -7.40 10.71
C PRO A 253 -1.31 -6.35 9.84
N VAL A 254 -2.58 -6.02 10.14
CA VAL A 254 -3.31 -4.90 9.52
C VAL A 254 -2.51 -3.59 9.60
N LEU A 255 -1.94 -3.25 10.75
CA LEU A 255 -1.18 -2.00 10.92
C LEU A 255 0.16 -2.05 10.17
N THR A 256 0.78 -3.23 10.06
CA THR A 256 2.01 -3.40 9.27
C THR A 256 1.77 -3.18 7.76
N ALA A 257 0.52 -3.35 7.29
CA ALA A 257 0.14 -3.08 5.91
C ALA A 257 0.13 -1.58 5.57
N CYS A 258 0.15 -0.68 6.56
CA CYS A 258 0.33 0.76 6.33
C CYS A 258 1.70 1.11 5.75
N LEU A 259 2.76 0.39 6.16
CA LEU A 259 4.13 0.68 5.76
C LEU A 259 4.36 0.75 4.24
N PRO A 260 4.03 -0.28 3.43
CA PRO A 260 4.29 -0.24 1.99
C PRO A 260 3.50 0.86 1.27
N TRP A 261 2.26 1.13 1.67
CA TRP A 261 1.42 2.15 1.04
C TRP A 261 1.87 3.56 1.43
N GLY A 262 2.30 3.76 2.68
CA GLY A 262 2.94 5.00 3.11
C GLY A 262 4.25 5.26 2.37
N LEU A 263 5.11 4.23 2.21
CA LEU A 263 6.36 4.36 1.46
C LEU A 263 6.11 4.72 -0.01
N LEU A 264 5.12 4.08 -0.65
CA LEU A 264 4.74 4.40 -2.02
C LEU A 264 4.27 5.86 -2.15
N GLY A 265 3.36 6.28 -1.27
CA GLY A 265 2.87 7.67 -1.25
C GLY A 265 4.00 8.68 -1.02
N LEU A 266 4.92 8.38 -0.11
CA LEU A 266 6.05 9.25 0.22
C LEU A 266 7.01 9.38 -0.98
N VAL A 267 7.36 8.26 -1.64
CA VAL A 267 8.20 8.28 -2.85
C VAL A 267 7.55 9.09 -3.96
N LEU A 268 6.25 8.90 -4.20
CA LEU A 268 5.52 9.63 -5.24
C LEU A 268 5.49 11.13 -4.94
N VAL A 269 5.01 11.51 -3.75
CA VAL A 269 4.82 12.93 -3.39
C VAL A 269 6.13 13.69 -3.32
N LEU A 270 7.21 13.11 -2.76
CA LEU A 270 8.50 13.80 -2.70
C LEU A 270 9.10 14.01 -4.09
N ASN A 271 9.00 13.05 -5.01
CA ASN A 271 9.47 13.26 -6.38
C ASN A 271 8.61 14.30 -7.12
N THR A 272 7.30 14.32 -6.90
CA THR A 272 6.43 15.37 -7.45
C THR A 272 6.80 16.76 -6.92
N GLU A 273 7.05 16.92 -5.61
CA GLU A 273 7.51 18.20 -5.05
C GLU A 273 8.90 18.60 -5.58
N LEU A 274 9.78 17.65 -5.88
CA LEU A 274 11.06 17.93 -6.50
C LEU A 274 10.93 18.44 -7.94
N ILE A 275 10.05 17.82 -8.74
CA ILE A 275 9.77 18.32 -10.11
C ILE A 275 9.17 19.73 -10.01
N ARG A 276 8.22 19.92 -9.11
CA ARG A 276 7.52 21.18 -8.92
C ARG A 276 8.43 22.33 -8.50
N ILE A 277 9.40 22.12 -7.59
CA ILE A 277 10.31 23.20 -7.16
C ILE A 277 11.29 23.61 -8.26
N LEU A 278 11.67 22.66 -9.14
CA LEU A 278 12.63 22.90 -10.22
C LEU A 278 11.96 23.44 -11.49
N ASP A 279 10.65 23.26 -11.64
CA ASP A 279 9.87 23.83 -12.73
C ASP A 279 9.46 25.27 -12.42
N ARG A 280 9.92 26.23 -13.23
CA ARG A 280 9.65 27.66 -13.03
C ARG A 280 8.16 28.01 -13.13
N ASP A 281 7.38 27.25 -13.91
CA ASP A 281 5.96 27.51 -14.08
C ASP A 281 5.14 27.00 -12.90
N GLU A 282 5.63 25.95 -12.22
CA GLU A 282 4.97 25.30 -11.08
C GLU A 282 5.52 25.71 -9.70
N ALA A 283 6.74 26.25 -9.63
CA ALA A 283 7.41 26.73 -8.42
C ALA A 283 6.71 27.97 -7.84
N ARG A 284 5.54 27.74 -7.26
CA ARG A 284 4.68 28.75 -6.64
C ARG A 284 4.50 28.44 -5.17
N ALA A 285 4.38 29.50 -4.36
CA ALA A 285 4.06 29.36 -2.95
C ALA A 285 2.77 28.54 -2.78
N GLY A 286 2.86 27.47 -2.00
CA GLY A 286 1.69 26.69 -1.61
C GLY A 286 0.94 27.38 -0.48
N HIS A 287 -0.36 27.10 -0.33
CA HIS A 287 -1.14 27.56 0.81
C HIS A 287 -1.39 26.38 1.76
N ALA A 288 -0.97 26.49 3.01
CA ALA A 288 -1.36 25.54 4.04
C ALA A 288 -2.81 25.83 4.46
N PHE A 289 -3.68 24.83 4.37
CA PHE A 289 -5.06 24.91 4.83
C PHE A 289 -5.30 24.01 6.05
N ARG A 290 -6.45 24.16 6.71
CA ARG A 290 -6.79 23.51 7.99
C ARG A 290 -6.47 22.01 8.06
N PHE A 291 -6.68 21.26 6.97
CA PHE A 291 -6.46 19.81 6.97
C PHE A 291 -4.99 19.43 6.86
N VAL A 292 -4.16 20.28 6.24
CA VAL A 292 -2.69 20.11 6.25
C VAL A 292 -2.21 20.22 7.69
N PHE A 293 -2.62 21.25 8.41
CA PHE A 293 -2.27 21.41 9.83
C PHE A 293 -2.75 20.25 10.70
N LEU A 294 -3.98 19.76 10.49
CA LEU A 294 -4.50 18.60 11.19
C LEU A 294 -3.69 17.33 10.87
N ALA A 295 -3.33 17.10 9.61
CA ALA A 295 -2.51 15.95 9.21
C ALA A 295 -1.11 16.01 9.84
N TYR A 296 -0.48 17.19 9.86
CA TYR A 296 0.81 17.40 10.53
C TYR A 296 0.70 17.20 12.05
N ALA A 297 -0.39 17.68 12.67
CA ALA A 297 -0.65 17.53 14.09
C ALA A 297 -0.85 16.06 14.52
N VAL A 298 -1.18 15.16 13.59
CA VAL A 298 -1.24 13.71 13.83
C VAL A 298 0.07 13.02 13.44
N ALA A 299 0.65 13.36 12.29
CA ALA A 299 1.85 12.72 11.78
C ALA A 299 3.07 12.94 12.69
N LEU A 300 3.28 14.17 13.17
CA LEU A 300 4.42 14.51 14.05
C LEU A 300 4.42 13.70 15.35
N PRO A 301 3.32 13.63 16.14
CA PRO A 301 3.27 12.77 17.31
C PRO A 301 3.58 11.30 17.00
N VAL A 302 3.07 10.74 15.91
CA VAL A 302 3.32 9.33 15.57
C VAL A 302 4.79 9.08 15.20
N VAL A 303 5.44 10.03 14.51
CA VAL A 303 6.90 10.00 14.26
C VAL A 303 7.68 10.09 15.56
N THR A 304 7.27 10.96 16.50
CA THR A 304 7.93 11.05 17.81
C THR A 304 7.74 9.79 18.65
N CYS A 305 6.55 9.18 18.60
CA CYS A 305 6.26 7.89 19.22
C CYS A 305 7.15 6.79 18.64
N LEU A 306 7.33 6.74 17.31
CA LEU A 306 8.27 5.80 16.68
C LEU A 306 9.69 5.99 17.23
N ALA A 307 10.18 7.23 17.29
CA ALA A 307 11.53 7.52 17.77
C ALA A 307 11.74 7.19 19.27
N ALA A 308 10.70 7.39 20.09
CA ALA A 308 10.77 7.21 21.54
C ALA A 308 10.48 5.77 21.99
N LEU A 309 9.55 5.09 21.31
CA LEU A 309 8.99 3.81 21.74
C LEU A 309 9.61 2.61 21.02
N ALA A 310 10.21 2.75 19.84
CA ALA A 310 10.76 1.60 19.14
C ALA A 310 11.85 0.86 19.95
N ARG A 311 11.81 -0.48 19.92
CA ARG A 311 12.80 -1.35 20.56
C ARG A 311 14.16 -1.22 19.86
N GLU A 312 14.14 -1.19 18.53
CA GLU A 312 15.32 -1.11 17.66
C GLU A 312 15.68 0.35 17.34
N ARG A 313 16.42 1.04 18.22
CA ARG A 313 16.81 2.45 18.01
C ARG A 313 17.62 2.68 16.73
N ARG A 314 18.44 1.69 16.32
CA ARG A 314 19.24 1.75 15.09
C ARG A 314 18.38 1.81 13.83
N PHE A 315 17.18 1.24 13.88
CA PHE A 315 16.17 1.32 12.82
C PHE A 315 15.33 2.60 12.94
N ALA A 316 14.83 2.88 14.14
CA ALA A 316 13.80 3.91 14.34
C ALA A 316 14.31 5.34 14.25
N TRP A 317 15.52 5.63 14.73
CA TRP A 317 16.07 7.00 14.69
C TRP A 317 16.34 7.48 13.26
N PRO A 318 17.04 6.73 12.39
CA PRO A 318 17.18 7.13 10.99
C PRO A 318 15.84 7.26 10.29
N LEU A 319 14.88 6.35 10.56
CA LEU A 319 13.55 6.45 9.97
C LEU A 319 12.83 7.72 10.39
N ALA A 320 12.78 8.02 11.70
CA ALA A 320 12.14 9.22 12.21
C ALA A 320 12.80 10.51 11.67
N ALA A 321 14.13 10.53 11.55
CA ALA A 321 14.85 11.64 10.93
C ALA A 321 14.46 11.81 9.44
N GLY A 322 14.41 10.71 8.68
CA GLY A 322 13.99 10.75 7.28
C GLY A 322 12.55 11.23 7.09
N LEU A 323 11.63 10.82 7.98
CA LEU A 323 10.26 11.30 7.99
C LEU A 323 10.15 12.78 8.38
N ALA A 324 10.97 13.24 9.31
CA ALA A 324 11.04 14.65 9.67
C ALA A 324 11.56 15.50 8.50
N PHE A 325 12.61 15.07 7.81
CA PHE A 325 13.09 15.75 6.60
C PHE A 325 12.03 15.80 5.51
N ALA A 326 11.28 14.71 5.29
CA ALA A 326 10.17 14.71 4.35
C ALA A 326 9.10 15.75 4.73
N LEU A 327 8.68 15.82 6.00
CA LEU A 327 7.68 16.80 6.46
C LEU A 327 8.14 18.26 6.33
N LEU A 328 9.45 18.52 6.31
CA LEU A 328 10.01 19.86 6.09
C LEU A 328 9.94 20.31 4.63
N VAL A 329 9.80 19.40 3.66
CA VAL A 329 9.77 19.75 2.23
C VAL A 329 8.62 20.71 1.90
N PRO A 330 7.33 20.41 2.23
CA PRO A 330 6.24 21.35 2.00
C PRO A 330 6.37 22.67 2.77
N ALA A 331 7.08 22.68 3.90
CA ALA A 331 7.28 23.91 4.67
C ALA A 331 8.11 24.93 3.91
N VAL A 332 9.06 24.50 3.06
CA VAL A 332 9.77 25.40 2.14
C VAL A 332 8.79 26.08 1.18
N PHE A 333 7.75 25.37 0.73
CA PHE A 333 6.75 25.93 -0.17
C PHE A 333 5.84 26.99 0.45
N TRP A 334 5.80 27.09 1.77
CA TRP A 334 5.08 28.12 2.50
C TRP A 334 5.94 29.34 2.81
N THR A 335 7.21 29.31 2.41
CA THR A 335 8.14 30.42 2.57
C THR A 335 8.33 31.18 1.26
N GLY A 336 8.74 32.44 1.34
CA GLY A 336 9.00 33.28 0.16
C GLY A 336 10.24 32.89 -0.66
N ILE A 337 10.95 31.80 -0.30
CA ILE A 337 12.20 31.37 -0.96
C ILE A 337 12.00 30.30 -2.04
N VAL A 338 10.77 29.91 -2.36
CA VAL A 338 10.45 28.89 -3.38
C VAL A 338 11.04 29.19 -4.75
N THR A 339 11.01 30.45 -5.17
CA THR A 339 11.50 30.86 -6.49
C THR A 339 13.01 31.16 -6.49
N ALA A 340 13.65 31.07 -5.32
CA ALA A 340 15.07 31.28 -5.18
C ALA A 340 15.81 29.95 -5.32
N MET A 341 17.03 30.01 -5.88
CA MET A 341 17.95 28.86 -5.93
C MET A 341 18.17 28.22 -4.55
N ALA A 342 18.11 29.01 -3.47
CA ALA A 342 18.16 28.50 -2.11
C ALA A 342 17.02 27.50 -1.81
N GLY A 343 15.80 27.75 -2.28
CA GLY A 343 14.66 26.86 -2.13
C GLY A 343 14.88 25.52 -2.86
N GLU A 344 15.33 25.57 -4.11
CA GLU A 344 15.70 24.39 -4.91
C GLU A 344 16.73 23.51 -4.19
N ILE A 345 17.82 24.13 -3.71
CA ILE A 345 18.89 23.44 -2.98
C ILE A 345 18.37 22.81 -1.68
N ILE A 346 17.55 23.53 -0.91
CA ILE A 346 17.01 23.03 0.36
C ILE A 346 16.08 21.84 0.12
N VAL A 347 15.14 21.94 -0.83
CA VAL A 347 14.21 20.84 -1.14
C VAL A 347 14.96 19.61 -1.64
N ALA A 348 15.88 19.78 -2.60
CA ALA A 348 16.71 18.69 -3.12
C ALA A 348 17.52 18.02 -2.00
N SER A 349 18.13 18.82 -1.11
CA SER A 349 18.90 18.31 0.03
C SER A 349 18.02 17.53 1.01
N LEU A 350 16.85 18.05 1.39
CA LEU A 350 15.92 17.38 2.30
C LEU A 350 15.46 16.02 1.74
N ILE A 351 15.17 15.96 0.44
CA ILE A 351 14.74 14.72 -0.23
C ILE A 351 15.88 13.69 -0.27
N LEU A 352 17.10 14.10 -0.62
CA LEU A 352 18.26 13.20 -0.63
C LEU A 352 18.62 12.71 0.78
N LEU A 353 18.49 13.57 1.79
CA LEU A 353 18.66 13.19 3.20
C LEU A 353 17.58 12.21 3.66
N ALA A 354 16.31 12.45 3.31
CA ALA A 354 15.21 11.52 3.60
C ALA A 354 15.43 10.15 2.94
N ALA A 355 15.80 10.14 1.66
CA ALA A 355 16.11 8.93 0.91
C ALA A 355 17.26 8.13 1.55
N THR A 356 18.35 8.82 1.89
CA THR A 356 19.50 8.22 2.58
C THR A 356 19.10 7.65 3.94
N ALA A 357 18.31 8.39 4.71
CA ALA A 357 17.81 7.97 6.01
C ALA A 357 16.92 6.70 5.92
N PHE A 358 16.10 6.57 4.86
CA PHE A 358 15.33 5.35 4.62
C PHE A 358 16.19 4.15 4.23
N VAL A 359 17.24 4.36 3.43
CA VAL A 359 18.21 3.30 3.12
C VAL A 359 18.92 2.84 4.38
N VAL A 360 19.39 3.77 5.22
CA VAL A 360 20.06 3.46 6.50
C VAL A 360 19.10 2.75 7.45
N ALA A 361 17.88 3.25 7.63
CA ALA A 361 16.87 2.60 8.47
C ALA A 361 16.56 1.19 7.97
N GLY A 362 16.31 1.02 6.67
CA GLY A 362 16.02 -0.27 6.08
C GLY A 362 17.17 -1.27 6.21
N ALA A 363 18.42 -0.81 6.07
CA ALA A 363 19.60 -1.63 6.24
C ALA A 363 19.81 -2.04 7.71
N ALA A 364 19.66 -1.09 8.64
CA ALA A 364 19.81 -1.33 10.08
C ALA A 364 18.71 -2.24 10.64
N GLY A 365 17.46 -2.08 10.18
CA GLY A 365 16.32 -2.90 10.61
C GLY A 365 16.07 -4.17 9.78
N GLY A 366 16.89 -4.45 8.76
CA GLY A 366 16.67 -5.59 7.86
C GLY A 366 15.41 -5.52 6.99
N ILE A 367 14.83 -4.32 6.80
CA ILE A 367 13.56 -4.12 6.10
C ILE A 367 13.84 -3.73 4.65
N ARG A 368 13.83 -4.73 3.76
CA ARG A 368 14.08 -4.55 2.32
C ARG A 368 13.20 -3.49 1.66
N ARG A 369 11.93 -3.36 2.08
CA ARG A 369 10.99 -2.38 1.51
C ARG A 369 11.47 -0.94 1.73
N LEU A 370 12.07 -0.65 2.87
CA LEU A 370 12.63 0.67 3.19
C LEU A 370 13.89 0.96 2.38
N VAL A 371 14.78 -0.03 2.27
CA VAL A 371 15.97 0.09 1.39
C VAL A 371 15.54 0.37 -0.04
N LEU A 372 14.58 -0.40 -0.57
CA LEU A 372 14.08 -0.24 -1.93
C LEU A 372 13.43 1.14 -2.13
N ALA A 373 12.54 1.56 -1.22
CA ALA A 373 11.89 2.87 -1.31
C ALA A 373 12.89 4.02 -1.25
N GLY A 374 13.86 3.96 -0.33
CA GLY A 374 14.93 4.96 -0.22
C GLY A 374 15.83 4.99 -1.46
N SER A 375 16.24 3.83 -1.99
CA SER A 375 17.04 3.76 -3.22
C SER A 375 16.28 4.24 -4.46
N ILE A 376 14.99 3.93 -4.58
CA ILE A 376 14.15 4.44 -5.68
C ILE A 376 14.01 5.96 -5.57
N LEU A 377 13.66 6.47 -4.38
CA LEU A 377 13.56 7.91 -4.14
C LEU A 377 14.88 8.62 -4.48
N PHE A 378 16.01 8.09 -4.02
CA PHE A 378 17.33 8.63 -4.32
C PHE A 378 17.62 8.62 -5.82
N GLY A 379 17.46 7.47 -6.49
CA GLY A 379 17.77 7.33 -7.91
C GLY A 379 16.89 8.21 -8.79
N VAL A 380 15.58 8.25 -8.54
CA VAL A 380 14.65 9.11 -9.29
C VAL A 380 14.94 10.58 -9.02
N ALA A 381 15.23 10.98 -7.79
CA ALA A 381 15.61 12.35 -7.47
C ALA A 381 16.89 12.80 -8.20
N ILE A 382 17.91 11.94 -8.28
CA ILE A 382 19.12 12.22 -9.06
C ILE A 382 18.79 12.36 -10.55
N LEU A 383 17.94 11.49 -11.13
CA LEU A 383 17.53 11.60 -12.52
C LEU A 383 16.77 12.92 -12.80
N ILE A 384 15.88 13.32 -11.90
CA ILE A 384 15.17 14.61 -11.99
C ILE A 384 16.18 15.76 -11.96
N LEU A 385 17.10 15.75 -10.99
CA LEU A 385 18.13 16.78 -10.86
C LEU A 385 19.12 16.82 -12.02
N LEU A 386 19.29 15.73 -12.77
CA LEU A 386 20.09 15.71 -14.00
C LEU A 386 19.33 16.28 -15.21
N TRP A 387 18.00 16.11 -15.23
CA TRP A 387 17.13 16.61 -16.30
C TRP A 387 16.78 18.09 -16.11
N GLN A 388 16.49 18.52 -14.88
CA GLN A 388 16.21 19.91 -14.50
C GLN A 388 17.34 20.43 -13.61
N THR A 389 18.02 21.47 -14.09
CA THR A 389 19.23 22.00 -13.46
C THR A 389 18.89 22.95 -12.32
N ILE A 390 19.55 22.80 -11.17
CA ILE A 390 19.55 23.82 -10.11
C ILE A 390 20.40 24.99 -10.58
N GLY A 391 19.79 26.16 -10.82
CA GLY A 391 20.51 27.31 -11.35
C GLY A 391 21.24 27.01 -12.67
N THR A 392 22.57 27.14 -12.69
CA THR A 392 23.42 26.79 -13.83
C THR A 392 24.00 25.37 -13.73
N LEU A 393 24.51 24.82 -14.85
CA LEU A 393 25.24 23.53 -14.83
C LEU A 393 26.42 23.52 -13.85
N LEU A 394 27.06 24.67 -13.63
CA LEU A 394 28.14 24.80 -12.66
C LEU A 394 27.61 24.70 -11.22
N ASP A 395 26.51 25.38 -10.90
CA ASP A 395 25.85 25.32 -9.59
C ASP A 395 25.39 23.90 -9.27
N GLN A 396 24.78 23.22 -10.25
CA GLN A 396 24.38 21.83 -10.14
C GLN A 396 25.57 20.89 -9.94
N SER A 397 26.68 21.10 -10.66
CA SER A 397 27.92 20.31 -10.46
C SER A 397 28.50 20.49 -9.06
N LEU A 398 28.48 21.73 -8.54
CA LEU A 398 28.93 22.05 -7.19
C LEU A 398 28.01 21.41 -6.15
N PHE A 399 26.69 21.49 -6.36
CA PHE A 399 25.70 20.82 -5.51
C PHE A 399 25.98 19.32 -5.41
N PHE A 400 26.17 18.63 -6.53
CA PHE A 400 26.46 17.19 -6.53
C PHE A 400 27.81 16.87 -5.88
N LEU A 401 28.83 17.70 -6.10
CA LEU A 401 30.14 17.54 -5.46
C LEU A 401 30.03 17.64 -3.93
N VAL A 402 29.35 18.68 -3.43
CA VAL A 402 29.16 18.90 -1.99
C VAL A 402 28.28 17.81 -1.37
N ALA A 403 27.16 17.48 -2.00
CA ALA A 403 26.26 16.42 -1.53
C ALA A 403 26.98 15.06 -1.49
N GLY A 404 27.74 14.73 -2.54
CA GLY A 404 28.55 13.51 -2.61
C GLY A 404 29.63 13.47 -1.52
N ALA A 405 30.38 14.55 -1.33
CA ALA A 405 31.38 14.66 -0.28
C ALA A 405 30.77 14.50 1.13
N ALA A 406 29.61 15.12 1.39
CA ALA A 406 28.88 14.99 2.64
C ALA A 406 28.44 13.54 2.90
N LEU A 407 27.88 12.86 1.88
CA LEU A 407 27.49 11.45 2.00
C LEU A 407 28.69 10.54 2.27
N LEU A 408 29.83 10.76 1.61
CA LEU A 408 31.07 10.02 1.87
C LEU A 408 31.59 10.25 3.29
N ALA A 409 31.52 11.49 3.78
CA ALA A 409 31.89 11.84 5.15
C ALA A 409 31.00 11.10 6.15
N ILE A 410 29.66 11.14 5.97
CA ILE A 410 28.70 10.41 6.81
C ILE A 410 28.98 8.90 6.79
N ALA A 411 29.20 8.31 5.61
CA ALA A 411 29.51 6.88 5.47
C ALA A 411 30.83 6.49 6.16
N SER A 412 31.85 7.35 6.10
CA SER A 412 33.12 7.13 6.79
C SER A 412 32.98 7.24 8.32
N GLY A 413 32.22 8.23 8.81
CA GLY A 413 31.91 8.41 10.22
C GLY A 413 31.13 7.23 10.79
N ALA A 414 30.11 6.76 10.06
CA ALA A 414 29.34 5.59 10.43
C ALA A 414 30.23 4.34 10.54
N ARG A 415 31.09 4.08 9.55
CA ARG A 415 32.05 2.95 9.60
C ARG A 415 32.98 3.02 10.81
N ARG A 416 33.53 4.20 11.12
CA ARG A 416 34.40 4.41 12.29
C ARG A 416 33.66 4.17 13.61
N LEU A 417 32.40 4.60 13.71
CA LEU A 417 31.57 4.38 14.89
C LEU A 417 31.27 2.89 15.07
N PHE A 418 30.93 2.17 13.99
CA PHE A 418 30.72 0.73 14.04
C PHE A 418 31.99 -0.04 14.46
N ALA A 419 33.15 0.34 13.93
CA ALA A 419 34.44 -0.27 14.30
C ALA A 419 34.81 -0.05 15.78
N ARG A 420 34.40 1.08 16.38
CA ARG A 420 34.63 1.35 17.82
C ARG A 420 33.69 0.58 18.74
N LEU A 421 32.49 0.25 18.26
CA LEU A 421 31.47 -0.46 19.06
C LEU A 421 31.63 -1.99 19.00
N ASN A 422 32.26 -2.52 17.95
CA ASN A 422 32.63 -3.93 17.81
C ASN A 422 34.14 -4.03 17.52
N PRO A 423 35.03 -3.84 18.51
CA PRO A 423 36.44 -4.14 18.33
C PRO A 423 36.60 -5.63 17.98
N PRO A 424 37.51 -6.00 17.06
CA PRO A 424 37.78 -7.40 16.76
C PRO A 424 38.15 -8.13 18.05
N GLU A 425 37.57 -9.32 18.28
CA GLU A 425 38.01 -10.21 19.35
C GLU A 425 39.52 -10.36 19.23
N LYS A 426 40.24 -9.97 20.29
CA LYS A 426 41.66 -10.26 20.38
C LYS A 426 41.80 -11.77 20.36
N GLU A 427 42.37 -12.32 19.29
CA GLU A 427 42.90 -13.68 19.31
C GLU A 427 43.81 -13.78 20.53
N VAL A 428 43.38 -14.57 21.51
CA VAL A 428 44.21 -14.95 22.66
C VAL A 428 45.26 -15.90 22.09
N ALA A 429 46.45 -15.35 21.86
CA ALA A 429 47.65 -16.10 21.51
C ALA A 429 48.14 -16.97 22.67
#